data_AF-A0A6M3KDE4-F1
#
_entry.id   AF-A0A6M3KDE4-F1
#
_cell.length_a   1.000
_cell.length_b   1.000
_cell.length_c   1.000
_cell.angle_alpha   90.00
_cell.angle_beta   90.00
_cell.angle_gamma   90.00
#
_symmetry.space_group_name_H-M   'P 1'
#
loop_
_entity.id
_entity.type
_entity.pdbx_description
1 polymer ?
#
loop_
_entity_poly.entity_id
_entity_poly.type
_entity_poly.pdbx_seq_one_letter_code
_entity_poly.pdbx_strand_id
1 'polypeptide(L)'
;MTEQRSIELEIKEELDIDESDILSELRRHSAKYFYWGTMWARSSKQRRRLRLKLKELEARLANDLRREVTTADPKGRVTEAMKNDYLYSHPNFLAAEQELIQSEYMEEVLDVARDGMKQRGMALNELARQNRTETIYGDEFKAMKNEYNERVGEMGKEIDPTKTKRHRRTKAEMEAGQSAMEVTGKGEE
;
A
#
# COMPACT_ATOMS: atom_id res chain seq x y z
N MET A 1 -25.97 19.88 14.01
CA MET A 1 -26.48 18.59 13.51
C MET A 1 -25.36 17.97 12.72
N THR A 2 -24.68 16.97 13.27
CA THR A 2 -23.59 16.26 12.60
C THR A 2 -24.22 15.40 11.51
N GLU A 3 -23.93 15.69 10.24
CA GLU A 3 -24.25 14.80 9.13
C GLU A 3 -23.70 13.40 9.44
N GLN A 4 -24.57 12.40 9.51
CA GLN A 4 -24.16 11.00 9.48
C GLN A 4 -23.52 10.76 8.11
N ARG A 5 -22.19 10.83 8.05
CA ARG A 5 -21.44 10.39 6.88
C ARG A 5 -21.69 8.89 6.68
N SER A 6 -21.83 8.47 5.43
CA SER A 6 -21.95 7.05 5.10
C SER A 6 -20.64 6.34 5.45
N ILE A 7 -20.74 5.13 5.97
CA ILE A 7 -19.58 4.34 6.41
C ILE A 7 -18.65 4.03 5.24
N GLU A 8 -19.20 3.89 4.04
CA GLU A 8 -18.46 3.65 2.80
C GLU A 8 -17.55 4.83 2.45
N LEU A 9 -18.00 6.07 2.68
CA LEU A 9 -17.19 7.27 2.49
C LEU A 9 -16.06 7.34 3.52
N GLU A 10 -16.35 7.03 4.79
CA GLU A 10 -15.33 6.98 5.85
C GLU A 10 -14.24 5.94 5.53
N ILE A 11 -14.64 4.74 5.09
CA ILE A 11 -13.70 3.70 4.66
C ILE A 11 -12.83 4.19 3.50
N LYS A 12 -13.43 4.82 2.49
CA LYS A 12 -12.70 5.35 1.32
C LYS A 12 -11.66 6.38 1.74
N GLU A 13 -12.03 7.34 2.58
CA GLU A 13 -11.13 8.38 3.10
C GLU A 13 -9.98 7.76 3.92
N GLU A 14 -10.28 6.77 4.76
CA GLU A 14 -9.28 6.14 5.61
C GLU A 14 -8.29 5.26 4.83
N LEU A 15 -8.72 4.70 3.70
CA LEU A 15 -7.89 3.87 2.82
C LEU A 15 -6.89 4.70 2.00
N ASP A 16 -7.17 5.97 1.77
CA ASP A 16 -6.28 6.86 1.04
C ASP A 16 -4.90 6.97 1.72
N ILE A 17 -3.84 7.07 0.93
CA ILE A 17 -2.45 7.12 1.42
C ILE A 17 -1.84 8.46 1.03
N ASP A 18 -1.42 9.23 2.03
CA ASP A 18 -0.59 10.41 1.81
C ASP A 18 0.88 9.98 1.58
N GLU A 19 1.29 9.98 0.32
CA GLU A 19 2.67 9.64 -0.08
C GLU A 19 3.71 10.65 0.40
N SER A 20 3.31 11.88 0.77
CA SER A 20 4.23 12.90 1.26
C SER A 20 4.77 12.61 2.66
N ASP A 21 4.06 11.81 3.47
CA ASP A 21 4.45 11.43 4.84
C ASP A 21 4.16 9.95 5.15
N ILE A 22 4.79 9.06 4.37
CA ILE A 22 4.65 7.60 4.52
C ILE A 22 5.00 7.10 5.93
N LEU A 23 5.95 7.73 6.62
CA LEU A 23 6.39 7.31 7.96
C LEU A 23 5.35 7.63 9.04
N SER A 24 4.64 8.75 8.94
CA SER A 24 3.49 9.04 9.80
C SER A 24 2.33 8.11 9.47
N GLU A 25 2.08 7.85 8.19
CA GLU A 25 1.04 6.92 7.74
C GLU A 25 1.25 5.49 8.27
N LEU A 26 2.47 4.95 8.19
CA LEU A 26 2.83 3.65 8.77
C LEU A 26 2.58 3.59 10.28
N ARG A 27 2.90 4.65 11.01
CA ARG A 27 2.69 4.72 12.47
C ARG A 27 1.21 4.71 12.84
N ARG A 28 0.38 5.41 12.06
CA ARG A 28 -1.08 5.49 12.28
C ARG A 28 -1.82 4.26 11.77
N HIS A 29 -1.26 3.54 10.80
CA HIS A 29 -1.93 2.43 10.14
C HIS A 29 -2.35 1.31 11.11
N SER A 30 -1.53 0.98 12.10
CA SER A 30 -1.85 -0.05 13.09
C SER A 30 -3.12 0.29 13.89
N ALA A 31 -3.30 1.56 14.26
CA ALA A 31 -4.50 2.05 14.93
C ALA A 31 -5.73 1.98 14.01
N LYS A 32 -5.59 2.36 12.73
CA LYS A 32 -6.67 2.24 11.74
C LYS A 32 -7.10 0.78 11.54
N TYR A 33 -6.15 -0.11 11.33
CA TYR A 33 -6.42 -1.55 11.17
C TYR A 33 -7.11 -2.14 12.40
N PHE A 34 -6.63 -1.79 13.60
CA PHE A 34 -7.27 -2.21 14.84
C PHE A 34 -8.71 -1.69 14.96
N TYR A 35 -8.95 -0.41 14.68
CA TYR A 35 -10.27 0.19 14.72
C TYR A 35 -11.26 -0.55 13.81
N TRP A 36 -10.95 -0.69 12.51
CA TRP A 36 -11.82 -1.38 11.56
C TRP A 36 -11.98 -2.87 11.88
N GLY A 37 -10.92 -3.53 12.36
CA GLY A 37 -10.99 -4.91 12.86
C GLY A 37 -11.95 -5.06 14.06
N THR A 38 -11.98 -4.11 14.99
CA THR A 38 -12.92 -4.13 16.12
C THR A 38 -14.35 -3.86 15.70
N MET A 39 -14.57 -2.97 14.72
CA MET A 39 -15.89 -2.68 14.16
C MET A 39 -16.46 -3.93 13.48
N TRP A 40 -15.67 -4.59 12.64
CA TRP A 40 -16.04 -5.88 12.04
C TRP A 40 -16.37 -6.94 13.11
N ALA A 41 -15.52 -7.10 14.13
CA ALA A 41 -15.77 -8.08 15.18
C ALA A 41 -17.07 -7.82 15.96
N ARG A 42 -17.40 -6.55 16.21
CA ARG A 42 -18.68 -6.16 16.83
C ARG A 42 -19.87 -6.48 15.94
N SER A 43 -19.78 -6.15 14.64
CA SER A 43 -20.83 -6.46 13.66
C SER A 43 -21.05 -7.97 13.53
N SER A 44 -19.98 -8.75 13.44
CA SER A 44 -20.04 -10.22 13.36
C SER A 44 -20.71 -10.84 14.59
N LYS A 45 -20.42 -10.31 15.79
CA LYS A 45 -21.11 -10.71 17.02
C LYS A 45 -22.60 -10.35 16.99
N GLN A 46 -22.95 -9.15 16.51
CA GLN A 46 -24.34 -8.72 16.41
C GLN A 46 -25.13 -9.58 15.42
N ARG A 47 -24.59 -9.84 14.23
CA ARG A 47 -25.15 -10.77 13.25
C ARG A 47 -25.42 -12.13 13.88
N ARG A 48 -24.44 -12.71 14.58
CA ARG A 48 -24.59 -14.01 15.23
C ARG A 48 -25.72 -14.00 16.28
N ARG A 49 -25.84 -12.92 17.04
CA ARG A 49 -26.93 -12.74 18.02
C ARG A 49 -28.29 -12.67 17.34
N LEU A 50 -28.43 -11.88 16.27
CA LEU A 50 -29.67 -11.75 15.52
C LEU A 50 -30.09 -13.06 14.87
N ARG A 51 -29.13 -13.80 14.29
CA ARG A 51 -29.39 -15.13 13.73
C ARG A 51 -29.91 -16.13 14.76
N LEU A 52 -29.39 -16.07 16.01
CA LEU A 52 -29.92 -16.89 17.10
C LEU A 52 -31.34 -16.46 17.50
N LYS A 53 -31.59 -15.15 17.64
CA LYS A 53 -32.94 -14.64 17.93
C LYS A 53 -33.95 -15.04 16.86
N LEU A 54 -33.59 -14.97 15.58
CA LEU A 54 -34.47 -15.36 14.49
C LEU A 54 -34.83 -16.85 14.58
N LYS A 55 -33.85 -17.72 14.86
CA LYS A 55 -34.09 -19.15 15.09
C LYS A 55 -34.99 -19.42 16.30
N GLU A 56 -34.80 -18.69 17.40
CA GLU A 56 -35.68 -18.79 18.57
C GLU A 56 -37.10 -18.35 18.25
N LEU A 57 -37.26 -17.26 17.49
CA LEU A 57 -38.56 -16.77 17.05
C LEU A 57 -39.24 -17.77 16.10
N GLU A 58 -38.51 -18.33 15.14
CA GLU A 58 -38.99 -19.37 14.24
C GLU A 58 -39.53 -20.58 15.02
N ALA A 59 -38.79 -21.04 16.03
CA ALA A 59 -39.20 -22.16 16.87
C ALA A 59 -40.45 -21.83 17.71
N ARG A 60 -40.57 -20.60 18.23
CA ARG A 60 -41.75 -20.14 18.97
C ARG A 60 -42.98 -20.11 18.08
N LEU A 61 -42.90 -19.42 16.94
CA LEU A 61 -43.99 -19.30 15.98
C LEU A 61 -44.43 -20.67 15.42
N ALA A 62 -43.48 -21.58 15.17
CA ALA A 62 -43.82 -22.94 14.75
C ALA A 62 -44.57 -23.72 15.83
N ASN A 63 -44.29 -23.49 17.12
CA ASN A 63 -45.03 -24.10 18.22
C ASN A 63 -46.41 -23.46 18.39
N ASP A 64 -46.53 -22.14 18.18
CA ASP A 64 -47.81 -21.44 18.21
C ASP A 64 -48.73 -21.95 17.10
N LEU A 65 -48.23 -22.06 15.86
CA LEU A 65 -48.96 -22.68 14.75
C LEU A 65 -49.40 -24.10 15.08
N ARG A 66 -48.54 -24.94 15.68
CA ARG A 66 -48.94 -26.30 16.10
C ARG A 66 -50.08 -26.28 17.10
N ARG A 67 -50.07 -25.35 18.07
CA ARG A 67 -51.14 -25.20 19.07
C ARG A 67 -52.43 -24.74 18.41
N GLU A 68 -52.36 -23.77 17.51
CA GLU A 68 -53.52 -23.25 16.77
C GLU A 68 -54.17 -24.37 15.92
N VAL A 69 -53.37 -25.10 15.13
CA VAL A 69 -53.85 -26.21 14.30
C VAL A 69 -54.46 -27.32 15.17
N THR A 70 -53.79 -27.72 16.26
CA THR A 70 -54.30 -28.79 17.15
C THR A 70 -55.60 -28.38 17.86
N THR A 71 -55.76 -27.09 18.17
CA THR A 71 -56.97 -26.55 18.81
C THR A 71 -58.14 -26.51 17.83
N ALA A 72 -57.87 -26.17 16.56
CA ALA A 72 -58.88 -26.13 15.50
C ALA A 72 -59.26 -27.54 14.99
N ASP A 73 -58.28 -28.43 14.82
CA ASP A 73 -58.45 -29.83 14.43
C ASP A 73 -57.46 -30.73 15.19
N PRO A 74 -57.92 -31.53 16.16
CA PRO A 74 -57.06 -32.43 16.94
C PRO A 74 -56.30 -33.48 16.13
N LYS A 75 -56.70 -33.76 14.88
CA LYS A 75 -55.98 -34.65 13.95
C LYS A 75 -55.19 -33.90 12.87
N GLY A 76 -55.30 -32.56 12.86
CA GLY A 76 -54.63 -31.69 11.92
C GLY A 76 -53.11 -31.80 12.05
N ARG A 77 -52.42 -32.00 10.92
CA ARG A 77 -50.95 -32.05 10.88
C ARG A 77 -50.43 -30.75 10.29
N VAL A 78 -49.45 -30.14 10.97
CA VAL A 78 -48.72 -28.99 10.43
C VAL A 78 -47.81 -29.47 9.29
N THR A 79 -48.04 -28.94 8.10
CA THR A 79 -47.15 -29.14 6.94
C THR A 79 -46.06 -28.07 6.89
N GLU A 80 -44.97 -28.31 6.16
CA GLU A 80 -43.93 -27.29 5.98
C GLU A 80 -44.45 -26.06 5.23
N ALA A 81 -45.35 -26.23 4.26
CA ALA A 81 -45.96 -25.11 3.54
C ALA A 81 -46.74 -24.20 4.51
N MET A 82 -47.57 -24.78 5.39
CA MET A 82 -48.29 -24.02 6.41
C MET A 82 -47.35 -23.30 7.38
N LYS A 83 -46.24 -23.95 7.76
CA LYS A 83 -45.22 -23.33 8.62
C LYS A 83 -44.59 -22.13 7.92
N ASN A 84 -44.17 -22.28 6.67
CA ASN A 84 -43.55 -21.20 5.91
C ASN A 84 -44.52 -20.04 5.69
N ASP A 85 -45.76 -20.31 5.27
CA ASP A 85 -46.78 -19.28 5.08
C ASP A 85 -47.07 -18.52 6.38
N TYR A 86 -47.14 -19.23 7.52
CA TYR A 86 -47.34 -18.60 8.83
C TYR A 86 -46.14 -17.73 9.24
N LEU A 87 -44.91 -18.21 9.04
CA LEU A 87 -43.70 -17.45 9.35
C LEU A 87 -43.56 -16.20 8.48
N TYR A 88 -43.70 -16.34 7.16
CA TYR A 88 -43.51 -15.25 6.20
C TYR A 88 -44.68 -14.26 6.16
N SER A 89 -45.81 -14.56 6.81
CA SER A 89 -46.89 -13.60 7.05
C SER A 89 -46.80 -12.92 8.41
N HIS A 90 -45.97 -13.42 9.34
CA HIS A 90 -45.89 -12.90 10.70
C HIS A 90 -45.01 -11.63 10.78
N PRO A 91 -45.55 -10.46 11.19
CA PRO A 91 -44.80 -9.19 11.16
C PRO A 91 -43.48 -9.21 11.96
N ASN A 92 -43.49 -9.86 13.14
CA ASN A 92 -42.28 -9.97 13.97
C ASN A 92 -41.17 -10.80 13.30
N PHE A 93 -41.53 -11.82 12.52
CA PHE A 93 -40.55 -12.65 11.82
C PHE A 93 -39.91 -11.86 10.69
N LEU A 94 -40.72 -11.18 9.87
CA LEU A 94 -40.24 -10.30 8.80
C LEU A 94 -39.36 -9.16 9.32
N ALA A 95 -39.74 -8.53 10.44
CA ALA A 95 -38.94 -7.48 11.05
C ALA A 95 -37.58 -8.01 11.54
N ALA A 96 -37.56 -9.18 12.18
CA ALA A 96 -36.33 -9.81 12.65
C ALA A 96 -35.43 -10.27 11.49
N GLU A 97 -36.02 -10.74 10.39
CA GLU A 97 -35.32 -11.11 9.16
C GLU A 97 -34.69 -9.87 8.50
N GLN A 98 -35.41 -8.76 8.38
CA GLN A 98 -34.87 -7.50 7.88
C GLN A 98 -33.73 -6.96 8.75
N GLU A 99 -33.85 -7.02 10.08
CA GLU A 99 -32.79 -6.61 10.99
C GLU A 99 -31.52 -7.48 10.80
N LEU A 100 -31.70 -8.79 10.59
CA LEU A 100 -30.60 -9.69 10.29
C LEU A 100 -29.93 -9.34 8.95
N ILE A 101 -30.70 -9.13 7.89
CA ILE A 101 -30.18 -8.75 6.55
C ILE A 101 -29.36 -7.47 6.63
N GLN A 102 -29.85 -6.44 7.34
CA GLN A 102 -29.10 -5.19 7.53
C GLN A 102 -27.81 -5.41 8.30
N SER A 103 -27.82 -6.26 9.34
CA SER A 103 -26.62 -6.59 10.09
C SER A 103 -25.64 -7.44 9.29
N GLU A 104 -26.11 -8.29 8.38
CA GLU A 104 -25.28 -9.06 7.45
C GLU A 104 -24.57 -8.14 6.46
N TYR A 105 -25.31 -7.24 5.83
CA TYR A 105 -24.74 -6.23 4.94
C TYR A 105 -23.66 -5.38 5.64
N MET A 106 -23.94 -4.90 6.85
CA MET A 106 -22.98 -4.11 7.62
C MET A 106 -21.72 -4.92 7.97
N GLU A 107 -21.86 -6.22 8.25
CA GLU A 107 -20.70 -7.08 8.47
C GLU A 107 -19.85 -7.25 7.23
N GLU A 108 -20.48 -7.44 6.06
CA GLU A 108 -19.78 -7.55 4.77
C GLU A 108 -19.00 -6.26 4.43
N VAL A 109 -19.62 -5.10 4.60
CA VAL A 109 -18.95 -3.80 4.37
C VAL A 109 -17.73 -3.65 5.28
N LEU A 110 -17.85 -4.03 6.55
CA LEU A 110 -16.76 -3.96 7.52
C LEU A 110 -15.67 -5.02 7.28
N ASP A 111 -16.03 -6.18 6.73
CA ASP A 111 -15.08 -7.22 6.33
C ASP A 111 -14.21 -6.72 5.17
N VAL A 112 -14.84 -6.09 4.17
CA VAL A 112 -14.15 -5.40 3.06
C VAL A 112 -13.26 -4.28 3.59
N ALA A 113 -13.71 -3.48 4.56
CA ALA A 113 -12.89 -2.44 5.17
C ALA A 113 -11.64 -3.01 5.86
N ARG A 114 -11.80 -4.08 6.65
CA ARG A 114 -10.69 -4.76 7.33
C ARG A 114 -9.67 -5.30 6.32
N ASP A 115 -10.15 -5.94 5.26
CA ASP A 115 -9.29 -6.49 4.22
C ASP A 115 -8.61 -5.39 3.39
N GLY A 116 -9.33 -4.31 3.09
CA GLY A 116 -8.77 -3.09 2.50
C GLY A 116 -7.65 -2.51 3.35
N MET A 117 -7.83 -2.44 4.67
CA MET A 117 -6.78 -1.98 5.59
C MET A 117 -5.57 -2.92 5.58
N LYS A 118 -5.77 -4.24 5.52
CA LYS A 118 -4.66 -5.19 5.37
C LYS A 118 -3.85 -4.90 4.09
N GLN A 119 -4.52 -4.67 2.96
CA GLN A 119 -3.87 -4.34 1.69
C GLN A 119 -3.17 -2.98 1.73
N ARG A 120 -3.79 -1.98 2.36
CA ARG A 120 -3.19 -0.66 2.61
C ARG A 120 -1.88 -0.78 3.38
N GLY A 121 -1.82 -1.62 4.41
CA GLY A 121 -0.59 -1.87 5.15
C GLY A 121 0.52 -2.49 4.30
N MET A 122 0.17 -3.39 3.38
CA MET A 122 1.13 -3.96 2.41
C MET A 122 1.64 -2.89 1.45
N ALA A 123 0.75 -2.06 0.90
CA ALA A 123 1.11 -0.95 0.01
C ALA A 123 2.03 0.06 0.71
N LEU A 124 1.73 0.44 1.96
CA LEU A 124 2.59 1.34 2.74
C LEU A 124 3.99 0.79 2.98
N ASN A 125 4.12 -0.51 3.28
CA ASN A 125 5.42 -1.13 3.46
C ASN A 125 6.23 -1.13 2.15
N GLU A 126 5.57 -1.36 1.02
CA GLU A 126 6.23 -1.32 -0.29
C GLU A 126 6.65 0.10 -0.67
N LEU A 127 5.80 1.11 -0.48
CA LEU A 127 6.12 2.51 -0.71
C LEU A 127 7.30 2.97 0.19
N ALA A 128 7.29 2.57 1.47
CA ALA A 128 8.40 2.88 2.38
C ALA A 128 9.72 2.21 1.95
N ARG A 129 9.65 1.01 1.36
CA ARG A 129 10.82 0.33 0.79
C ARG A 129 11.36 1.09 -0.41
N GLN A 130 10.49 1.46 -1.35
CA GLN A 130 10.86 2.21 -2.56
C GLN A 130 11.50 3.57 -2.22
N ASN A 131 10.91 4.32 -1.28
CA ASN A 131 11.43 5.63 -0.86
C ASN A 131 12.83 5.52 -0.23
N ARG A 132 13.08 4.47 0.57
CA ARG A 132 14.43 4.19 1.09
C ARG A 132 15.42 3.86 -0.03
N THR A 133 15.01 3.04 -0.98
CA THR A 133 15.84 2.66 -2.13
C THR A 133 16.20 3.86 -3.00
N GLU A 134 15.24 4.74 -3.29
CA GLU A 134 15.49 6.00 -4.01
C GLU A 134 16.43 6.94 -3.25
N THR A 135 16.27 7.03 -1.93
CA THR A 135 17.16 7.85 -1.09
C THR A 135 18.59 7.33 -1.15
N ILE A 136 18.79 6.02 -1.02
CA ILE A 136 20.11 5.38 -1.09
C ILE A 136 20.77 5.63 -2.45
N TYR A 137 20.07 5.35 -3.55
CA TYR A 137 20.63 5.57 -4.89
C TYR A 137 20.87 7.06 -5.19
N GLY A 138 20.01 7.95 -4.70
CA GLY A 138 20.19 9.39 -4.83
C GLY A 138 21.43 9.89 -4.10
N ASP A 139 21.71 9.37 -2.91
CA ASP A 139 22.89 9.74 -2.13
C ASP A 139 24.18 9.15 -2.72
N GLU A 140 24.15 7.91 -3.20
CA GLU A 140 25.26 7.31 -3.95
C GLU A 140 25.58 8.08 -5.24
N PHE A 141 24.55 8.49 -5.98
CA PHE A 141 24.71 9.29 -7.19
C PHE A 141 25.30 10.68 -6.89
N LYS A 142 24.83 11.35 -5.82
CA LYS A 142 25.42 12.61 -5.37
C LYS A 142 26.88 12.44 -4.96
N ALA A 143 27.20 11.36 -4.23
CA ALA A 143 28.57 11.05 -3.83
C ALA A 143 29.48 10.84 -5.05
N MET A 144 29.06 10.03 -6.03
CA MET A 144 29.80 9.84 -7.29
C MET A 144 29.97 11.15 -8.07
N LYS A 145 28.93 11.97 -8.15
CA LYS A 145 28.99 13.26 -8.86
C LYS A 145 29.98 14.21 -8.17
N ASN A 146 29.99 14.24 -6.85
CA ASN A 146 30.93 15.06 -6.08
C ASN A 146 32.37 14.59 -6.28
N GLU A 147 32.62 13.28 -6.19
CA GLU A 147 33.94 12.69 -6.42
C GLU A 147 34.45 12.94 -7.85
N TYR A 148 33.58 12.81 -8.86
CA TYR A 148 33.91 13.15 -10.24
C TYR A 148 34.29 14.63 -10.38
N ASN A 149 33.52 15.54 -9.79
CA ASN A 149 33.80 16.97 -9.85
C ASN A 149 35.12 17.32 -9.14
N GLU A 150 35.45 16.66 -8.03
CA GLU A 150 36.73 16.81 -7.33
C GLU A 150 37.90 16.36 -8.22
N ARG A 151 37.82 15.16 -8.82
CA ARG A 151 38.86 14.66 -9.74
C ARG A 151 39.07 15.56 -10.95
N VAL A 152 38.00 16.08 -11.54
CA VAL A 152 38.09 17.04 -12.67
C VAL A 152 38.71 18.36 -12.21
N GLY A 153 38.37 18.83 -11.01
CA GLY A 153 38.97 20.02 -10.40
C GLY A 153 40.46 19.86 -10.08
N GLU A 154 40.91 18.66 -9.71
CA GLU A 154 42.32 18.33 -9.48
C GLU A 154 43.11 18.24 -10.80
N MET A 155 42.58 17.57 -11.82
CA MET A 155 43.20 17.55 -13.15
C MET A 155 43.32 18.95 -13.78
N GLY A 156 42.35 19.84 -13.52
CA GLY A 156 42.41 21.23 -13.95
C GLY A 156 43.51 22.06 -13.25
N LYS A 157 43.99 21.63 -12.08
CA LYS A 157 45.09 22.27 -11.35
C LYS A 157 46.48 21.73 -11.73
N GLU A 158 46.56 20.46 -12.18
CA GLU A 158 47.81 19.89 -12.69
C GLU A 158 48.22 20.44 -14.07
N ILE A 159 47.26 20.92 -14.86
CA ILE A 159 47.54 21.64 -16.11
C ILE A 159 47.76 23.13 -15.80
N ASP A 160 48.89 23.43 -15.16
CA ASP A 160 49.39 24.80 -15.11
C ASP A 160 50.07 25.13 -16.46
N PRO A 161 49.48 26.00 -17.31
CA PRO A 161 50.05 26.32 -18.62
C PRO A 161 51.40 27.06 -18.52
N THR A 162 51.83 27.47 -17.32
CA THR A 162 53.10 28.19 -17.13
C THR A 162 54.33 27.28 -16.96
N LYS A 163 54.17 25.95 -16.85
CA LYS A 163 55.29 25.01 -16.62
C LYS A 163 55.74 24.17 -17.81
N THR A 164 55.18 24.32 -19.01
CA THR A 164 55.76 23.70 -20.21
C THR A 164 56.75 24.66 -20.89
N LYS A 165 57.98 24.76 -20.34
CA LYS A 165 59.13 25.26 -21.09
C LYS A 165 59.47 24.27 -22.21
N ARG A 166 58.81 24.42 -23.36
CA ARG A 166 59.31 23.86 -24.62
C ARG A 166 60.63 24.57 -24.94
N HIS A 167 61.75 23.85 -24.82
CA HIS A 167 63.00 24.25 -25.44
C HIS A 167 62.79 24.32 -26.95
N ARG A 168 62.52 25.53 -27.47
CA ARG A 168 62.73 25.82 -28.89
C ARG A 168 64.23 25.93 -29.09
N ARG A 169 64.85 24.87 -29.62
CA ARG A 169 66.18 24.98 -30.25
C ARG A 169 66.08 26.03 -31.35
N THR A 170 66.90 27.07 -31.26
CA THR A 170 67.01 28.08 -32.31
C THR A 170 67.71 27.48 -33.53
N LYS A 171 67.31 27.91 -34.74
CA LYS A 171 67.83 27.42 -36.04
C LYS A 171 69.37 27.44 -36.14
N ALA A 172 70.03 28.35 -35.40
CA ALA A 172 71.49 28.41 -35.28
C ALA A 172 72.14 27.16 -34.64
N GLU A 173 71.44 26.44 -33.75
CA GLU A 173 71.97 25.21 -33.13
C GLU A 173 71.87 23.98 -34.05
N MET A 174 70.97 24.00 -35.04
CA MET A 174 70.85 22.91 -36.02
C MET A 174 71.88 23.03 -37.16
N GLU A 175 72.27 24.26 -37.53
CA GLU A 175 73.28 24.47 -38.59
C GLU A 175 74.72 24.26 -38.10
N ALA A 176 75.00 24.41 -36.81
CA ALA A 176 76.33 24.09 -36.24
C ALA A 176 76.60 22.58 -36.11
N GLY A 177 75.55 21.74 -36.05
CA GLY A 177 75.68 20.28 -35.94
C GLY A 177 75.90 19.54 -37.27
N GLN A 178 75.62 20.19 -38.42
CA GLN A 178 75.79 19.58 -39.75
C GLN A 178 77.12 19.96 -40.44
N SER A 179 77.84 20.99 -39.96
CA SER A 179 79.12 21.40 -40.55
C SER A 179 80.36 20.68 -39.97
N ALA A 180 80.18 19.77 -39.00
CA ALA A 180 81.28 19.01 -38.39
C ALA A 180 81.32 17.52 -38.81
N MET A 181 80.53 17.10 -39.80
CA MET A 181 80.42 15.70 -40.24
C MET A 181 80.78 15.44 -41.71
N GLU A 182 81.38 16.42 -42.40
CA GLU A 182 82.02 16.26 -43.71
C GLU A 182 83.35 17.01 -43.71
N VAL A 183 84.43 16.39 -43.24
CA VAL A 183 85.84 16.47 -43.74
C VAL A 183 86.69 15.60 -42.81
N THR A 184 86.79 14.30 -43.10
CA THR A 184 88.00 13.47 -42.90
C THR A 184 87.72 12.09 -43.50
N GLY A 185 88.19 11.84 -44.73
CA GLY A 185 88.00 10.52 -45.35
C GLY A 185 88.46 10.34 -46.81
N LYS A 186 89.44 11.11 -47.30
CA LYS A 186 90.28 10.87 -48.49
C LYS A 186 91.54 11.72 -48.28
N GLY A 187 92.78 11.29 -48.35
CA GLY A 187 93.48 10.05 -48.69
C GLY A 187 94.94 10.46 -48.93
N GLU A 188 95.92 9.69 -48.46
CA GLU A 188 97.35 9.81 -48.81
C GLU A 188 97.87 8.36 -48.81
N GLU A 189 98.20 7.80 -49.98
CA GLU A 189 99.57 7.65 -50.55
C GLU A 189 100.43 6.63 -49.79
#